data_AF-A0A7Y0SE90-F1
#
_entry.id   AF-A0A7Y0SE90-F1
#
_cell.length_a   1.000
_cell.length_b   1.000
_cell.length_c   1.000
_cell.angle_alpha   90.00
_cell.angle_beta   90.00
_cell.angle_gamma   90.00
#
_symmetry.space_group_name_H-M   'P 1'
#
loop_
_entity.id
_entity.type
_entity.pdbx_description
1 polymer ?
#
loop_
_entity_poly.entity_id
_entity_poly.type
_entity_poly.pdbx_seq_one_letter_code
_entity_poly.pdbx_strand_id
1 'polypeptide(L)'
;AGYTAAIRSLQAGKKTVLINQGQSALHFSSGSIDVLAKLPDGSAVTHPFDALDALQQQAPSHPYNTVGRSTLQKGLEWFRQTLATANVPL
;
A
#
# COMPACT_ATOMS: atom_id res chain seq x y z
N ALA A 1 -2.07 -7.03 -1.59
CA ALA A 1 -3.32 -6.39 -2.05
C ALA A 1 -4.59 -7.17 -1.68
N GLY A 2 -4.76 -8.45 -2.07
CA GLY A 2 -5.99 -9.22 -1.78
C GLY A 2 -6.35 -9.34 -0.30
N TYR A 3 -5.39 -9.72 0.55
CA TYR A 3 -5.57 -9.77 2.01
C TYR A 3 -6.00 -8.43 2.61
N THR A 4 -5.35 -7.34 2.21
CA THR A 4 -5.69 -5.97 2.65
C THR A 4 -7.14 -5.64 2.35
N ALA A 5 -7.59 -5.90 1.12
CA ALA A 5 -8.97 -5.67 0.72
C ALA A 5 -9.95 -6.55 1.50
N ALA A 6 -9.62 -7.82 1.72
CA ALA A 6 -10.45 -8.74 2.48
C ALA A 6 -10.61 -8.31 3.94
N ILE A 7 -9.51 -7.95 4.62
CA ILE A 7 -9.53 -7.47 6.00
C ILE A 7 -10.34 -6.17 6.11
N ARG A 8 -10.14 -5.21 5.21
CA ARG A 8 -10.93 -3.95 5.21
C ARG A 8 -12.41 -4.22 5.01
N SER A 9 -12.77 -5.14 4.12
CA SER A 9 -14.16 -5.53 3.86
C SER A 9 -14.81 -6.15 5.10
N LEU A 10 -14.10 -7.05 5.78
CA LEU A 10 -14.52 -7.63 7.06
C LEU A 10 -14.66 -6.57 8.17
N GLN A 11 -13.69 -5.66 8.30
CA GLN A 11 -13.74 -4.55 9.26
C GLN A 11 -14.93 -3.61 9.02
N ALA A 12 -15.39 -3.50 7.77
CA ALA A 12 -16.60 -2.77 7.40
C ALA A 12 -17.90 -3.58 7.59
N GLY A 13 -17.83 -4.74 8.26
CA GLY A 13 -18.98 -5.61 8.56
C GLY A 13 -19.53 -6.35 7.34
N LYS A 14 -18.76 -6.46 6.25
CA LYS A 14 -19.20 -7.16 5.04
C LYS A 14 -18.93 -8.65 5.15
N LYS A 15 -19.77 -9.46 4.48
CA LYS A 15 -19.48 -10.86 4.24
C LYS A 15 -18.41 -10.96 3.16
N THR A 16 -17.26 -11.49 3.51
CA THR A 16 -16.09 -11.54 2.62
C THR A 16 -15.58 -12.97 2.54
N VAL A 17 -15.32 -13.44 1.32
CA VAL A 17 -14.72 -14.75 1.07
C VAL A 17 -13.42 -14.54 0.31
N LEU A 18 -12.36 -15.22 0.75
CA LEU A 18 -11.07 -15.25 0.10
C LEU A 18 -10.93 -16.57 -0.66
N ILE A 19 -11.07 -16.50 -1.99
CA ILE A 19 -11.23 -17.70 -2.84
C ILE A 19 -9.91 -18.44 -3.06
N ASN A 20 -8.81 -17.71 -3.21
CA ASN A 20 -7.48 -18.30 -3.36
C ASN A 20 -6.43 -17.40 -2.71
N GLN A 21 -5.50 -18.01 -1.98
CA GLN A 21 -4.36 -17.33 -1.37
C GLN A 21 -3.14 -17.25 -2.31
N GLY A 22 -3.16 -18.02 -3.40
CA GLY A 22 -2.01 -18.18 -4.31
C GLY A 22 -0.77 -18.71 -3.60
N GLN A 23 0.37 -18.74 -4.32
CA GLN A 23 1.68 -18.86 -3.70
C GLN A 23 2.06 -17.49 -3.16
N SER A 24 1.61 -17.19 -1.94
CA SER A 24 1.87 -15.89 -1.34
C SER A 24 3.36 -15.73 -1.06
N ALA A 25 3.95 -14.66 -1.58
CA ALA A 25 5.29 -14.27 -1.18
C ALA A 25 5.38 -13.97 0.33
N LEU A 26 4.25 -13.84 1.06
CA LEU A 26 4.24 -13.63 2.52
C LEU A 26 4.95 -14.72 3.32
N HIS A 27 5.07 -15.95 2.80
CA HIS A 27 5.92 -16.98 3.45
C HIS A 27 7.42 -16.65 3.38
N PHE A 28 7.82 -15.75 2.49
CA PHE A 28 9.21 -15.32 2.25
C PHE A 28 9.41 -13.80 2.36
N SER A 29 8.33 -13.04 2.57
CA SER A 29 8.28 -11.58 2.50
C SER A 29 8.09 -11.04 3.90
N SER A 30 8.93 -10.07 4.24
CA SER A 30 9.07 -9.42 5.54
C SER A 30 7.88 -8.53 5.93
N GLY A 31 6.66 -8.81 5.46
CA GLY A 31 5.51 -7.89 5.64
C GLY A 31 5.68 -6.53 4.95
N SER A 32 6.68 -6.36 4.09
CA SER A 32 7.01 -5.09 3.43
C SER A 32 6.11 -4.77 2.24
N ILE A 33 6.02 -3.47 1.91
CA ILE A 33 5.32 -2.96 0.74
C ILE A 33 6.13 -1.84 0.10
N ASP A 34 6.26 -1.88 -1.22
CA ASP A 34 6.88 -0.80 -1.98
C ASP A 34 5.87 0.34 -2.22
N VAL A 35 6.34 1.57 -2.02
CA VAL A 35 5.55 2.78 -2.24
C VAL A 35 6.39 3.73 -3.09
N LEU A 36 5.99 3.90 -4.37
CA LEU A 36 6.62 4.83 -5.33
C LEU A 36 8.16 4.72 -5.37
N ALA A 37 8.70 3.65 -5.97
CA ALA A 37 10.15 3.45 -6.02
C ALA A 37 10.90 4.41 -6.97
N LYS A 38 10.21 4.91 -8.01
CA LYS A 38 10.77 5.80 -9.04
C LYS A 38 9.74 6.80 -9.54
N LEU A 39 10.21 7.95 -9.99
CA LEU A 39 9.43 8.91 -10.78
C LEU A 39 9.37 8.49 -12.27
N PRO A 40 8.42 9.04 -13.06
CA PRO A 40 8.33 8.80 -14.50
C PRO A 40 9.63 9.05 -15.29
N ASP A 41 10.44 10.01 -14.87
CA ASP A 41 11.76 10.29 -15.46
C ASP A 41 12.85 9.26 -15.11
N GLY A 42 12.54 8.28 -14.25
CA GLY A 42 13.46 7.23 -13.80
C GLY A 42 14.22 7.55 -12.53
N SER A 43 14.09 8.75 -11.97
CA SER A 43 14.73 9.15 -10.70
C SER A 43 14.28 8.25 -9.55
N ALA A 44 15.24 7.82 -8.72
CA ALA A 44 14.95 7.01 -7.55
C ALA A 44 14.22 7.84 -6.47
N VAL A 45 13.31 7.21 -5.75
CA VAL A 45 12.55 7.83 -4.67
C VAL A 45 12.79 7.04 -3.37
N THR A 46 13.33 7.73 -2.37
CA THR A 46 13.54 7.18 -1.01
C THR A 46 12.50 7.67 -0.01
N HIS A 47 11.92 8.85 -0.25
CA HIS A 47 10.90 9.47 0.58
C HIS A 47 9.63 9.71 -0.26
N PRO A 48 8.72 8.73 -0.33
CA PRO A 48 7.62 8.75 -1.29
C PRO A 48 6.64 9.92 -1.08
N PHE A 49 6.47 10.37 0.17
CA PHE A 49 5.58 11.51 0.46
C PHE A 49 6.15 12.84 -0.02
N ASP A 50 7.46 12.97 -0.08
CA ASP A 50 8.13 14.19 -0.56
C ASP A 50 8.18 14.22 -2.09
N ALA A 51 8.13 13.04 -2.73
CA ALA A 51 8.11 12.90 -4.18
C ALA A 51 6.72 13.13 -4.82
N LEU A 52 5.65 13.27 -4.03
CA LEU A 52 4.29 13.41 -4.57
C LEU A 52 4.10 14.69 -5.40
N ASP A 53 4.73 15.80 -5.01
CA ASP A 53 4.60 17.06 -5.74
C ASP A 53 5.29 16.97 -7.11
N ALA A 54 6.48 16.36 -7.16
CA ALA A 54 7.17 16.08 -8.41
C ALA A 54 6.38 15.09 -9.29
N LEU A 55 5.80 14.05 -8.68
CA LEU A 55 4.95 13.09 -9.38
C LEU A 55 3.71 13.76 -9.99
N GLN A 56 3.09 14.69 -9.28
CA GLN A 56 1.95 15.46 -9.78
C GLN A 56 2.30 16.29 -11.02
N GLN A 57 3.52 16.84 -11.07
CA GLN A 57 4.00 17.60 -12.23
C GLN A 57 4.31 16.68 -13.42
N GLN A 58 4.99 15.56 -13.18
CA GLN A 58 5.43 14.65 -14.24
C GLN A 58 4.30 13.76 -14.78
N ALA A 59 3.39 13.32 -13.92
CA ALA A 59 2.29 12.42 -14.26
C ALA A 59 1.03 12.77 -13.46
N PRO A 60 0.29 13.85 -13.82
CA PRO A 60 -0.89 14.31 -13.10
C PRO A 60 -1.97 13.23 -12.88
N SER A 61 -2.12 12.30 -13.82
CA SER A 61 -3.09 11.20 -13.78
C SER A 61 -2.61 9.95 -13.03
N HIS A 62 -1.43 9.99 -12.40
CA HIS A 62 -0.89 8.86 -11.66
C HIS A 62 -1.82 8.46 -10.49
N PRO A 63 -2.05 7.16 -10.21
CA PRO A 63 -2.97 6.71 -9.16
C PRO A 63 -2.73 7.32 -7.77
N TYR A 64 -1.48 7.55 -7.38
CA TYR A 64 -1.18 8.20 -6.09
C TYR A 64 -1.68 9.65 -5.97
N ASN A 65 -1.81 10.37 -7.08
CA ASN A 65 -2.39 11.71 -7.09
C ASN A 65 -3.90 11.65 -6.85
N THR A 66 -4.58 10.68 -7.49
CA THR A 66 -6.02 10.43 -7.28
C THR A 66 -6.32 9.99 -5.84
N VAL A 67 -5.49 9.11 -5.28
CA VAL A 67 -5.63 8.67 -3.88
C VAL A 67 -5.38 9.82 -2.91
N GLY A 68 -4.39 10.66 -3.21
CA GLY A 68 -4.00 11.82 -2.41
C GLY A 68 -3.18 11.46 -1.17
N ARG A 69 -2.35 12.42 -0.73
CA ARG A 69 -1.39 12.25 0.38
C ARG A 69 -2.02 11.73 1.67
N SER A 70 -3.11 12.35 2.12
CA SER A 70 -3.78 11.98 3.38
C SER A 70 -4.29 10.53 3.36
N THR A 71 -4.94 10.12 2.26
CA THR A 71 -5.46 8.75 2.14
C THR A 71 -4.33 7.73 2.09
N LEU A 72 -3.25 8.05 1.37
CA LEU A 72 -2.05 7.20 1.30
C LEU A 72 -1.43 7.00 2.69
N GLN A 73 -1.23 8.08 3.45
CA GLN A 73 -0.69 8.02 4.80
C GLN A 73 -1.58 7.18 5.74
N LYS A 74 -2.90 7.41 5.73
CA LYS A 74 -3.84 6.63 6.54
C LYS A 74 -3.86 5.16 6.16
N GLY A 75 -3.74 4.86 4.86
CA GLY A 75 -3.66 3.49 4.35
C GLY A 75 -2.43 2.75 4.84
N LEU A 76 -1.26 3.40 4.76
CA LEU A 76 0.02 2.83 5.20
C LEU A 76 0.10 2.67 6.71
N GLU A 77 -0.41 3.64 7.48
CA GLU A 77 -0.45 3.53 8.94
C GLU A 77 -1.37 2.39 9.38
N TRP A 78 -2.55 2.25 8.77
CA TRP A 78 -3.43 1.10 9.04
C TRP A 78 -2.76 -0.23 8.69
N PHE A 79 -2.02 -0.29 7.58
CA PHE A 79 -1.30 -1.50 7.18
C PHE A 79 -0.26 -1.89 8.23
N ARG A 80 0.56 -0.92 8.66
CA ARG A 80 1.55 -1.08 9.73
C ARG A 80 0.92 -1.59 11.02
N GLN A 81 -0.17 -0.97 11.47
CA GLN A 81 -0.89 -1.35 12.69
C GLN A 81 -1.51 -2.76 12.60
N THR A 82 -2.07 -3.11 11.44
CA THR A 82 -2.67 -4.42 11.19
C THR A 82 -1.62 -5.52 11.28
N LEU A 83 -0.45 -5.33 10.67
CA LEU A 83 0.65 -6.29 10.74
C LEU A 83 1.21 -6.42 12.16
N ALA A 84 1.39 -5.30 12.87
CA ALA A 84 1.82 -5.31 14.26
C ALA A 84 0.85 -6.08 15.17
N THR A 85 -0.46 -5.88 14.99
CA THR A 85 -1.50 -6.60 15.75
C THR A 85 -1.51 -8.10 15.45
N ALA A 86 -1.12 -8.49 14.23
CA ALA A 86 -1.01 -9.88 13.81
C ALA A 86 0.37 -10.51 14.12
N ASN A 87 1.25 -9.78 14.83
CA ASN A 87 2.62 -10.21 15.12
C ASN A 87 3.44 -10.58 13.87
N VAL A 88 3.16 -9.93 12.74
CA VAL A 88 3.95 -10.08 11.51
C VAL A 88 5.07 -9.03 11.54
N PRO A 89 6.35 -9.44 11.40
CA PRO A 89 7.47 -8.49 11.38
C PRO A 89 7.38 -7.56 10.16
N LEU A 90 7.91 -6.34 10.32
CA LEU A 90 8.09 -5.32 9.29
C LEU A 90 9.57 -5.11 9.01
#